data_AF-A0A6A8MST0-F1
#
_entry.id   AF-A0A6A8MST0-F1
#
_cell.length_a   1.000
_cell.length_b   1.000
_cell.length_c   1.000
_cell.angle_alpha   90.00
_cell.angle_beta   90.00
_cell.angle_gamma   90.00
#
_symmetry.space_group_name_H-M   'P 1'
#
loop_
_entity.id
_entity.type
_entity.pdbx_description
1 polymer ?
#
loop_
_entity_poly.entity_id
_entity_poly.type
_entity_poly.pdbx_seq_one_letter_code
_entity_poly.pdbx_strand_id
1 'polypeptide(L)'
;MNQIIASANVAIELGSGFFTINWPQAEISLGPVVAAAVVNGHEVSLTDTPGKWSIDNFENGDQIASWQVADSGVQVKIKISHGESAVEITTSYRRANNASSTKSRLEAICVLRANTELRVARRLVEGYDSWAYAGVRTHAAGDSCWNSALVAEDGRTLAFQALSAQRFCTRIAWAPQNEGGEDSSGQVFITAGSTPRLIAVDGTWGYRVGESGPLNLQLGDNETVFAETLAIDAGRDAVALVETLAAKAGKDRNARLWTGRPIQGWESWYHYGFTVTATDVVDNSAELLARYRKRKDIDVVQID
;
A
#
# COMPACT_ATOMS: atom_id res chain seq x y z
N MET A 1 -31.41 8.10 2.40
CA MET A 1 -31.24 6.65 2.17
C MET A 1 -29.84 6.49 1.62
N ASN A 2 -28.94 5.81 2.34
CA ASN A 2 -27.55 5.65 1.90
C ASN A 2 -27.53 4.73 0.66
N GLN A 3 -26.68 5.03 -0.31
CA GLN A 3 -26.52 4.21 -1.51
C GLN A 3 -25.58 3.05 -1.19
N ILE A 4 -25.75 1.90 -1.84
CA ILE A 4 -24.92 0.72 -1.63
C ILE A 4 -24.41 0.21 -2.98
N ILE A 5 -23.12 -0.09 -3.07
CA ILE A 5 -22.54 -0.97 -4.09
C ILE A 5 -22.08 -2.26 -3.43
N ALA A 6 -22.21 -3.40 -4.11
CA ALA A 6 -21.90 -4.70 -3.54
C ALA A 6 -21.53 -5.74 -4.60
N SER A 7 -20.73 -6.71 -4.16
CA SER A 7 -20.50 -8.01 -4.79
C SER A 7 -20.96 -9.11 -3.83
N ALA A 8 -20.80 -10.38 -4.20
CA ALA A 8 -21.19 -11.52 -3.38
C ALA A 8 -20.55 -11.53 -1.98
N ASN A 9 -19.33 -10.98 -1.87
CA ASN A 9 -18.48 -11.09 -0.67
C ASN A 9 -18.13 -9.74 -0.03
N VAL A 10 -18.66 -8.63 -0.54
CA VAL A 10 -18.37 -7.30 0.00
C VAL A 10 -19.48 -6.33 -0.31
N ALA A 11 -19.83 -5.48 0.64
CA ALA A 11 -20.81 -4.41 0.50
C ALA A 11 -20.23 -3.10 1.00
N ILE A 12 -20.49 -2.02 0.28
CA ILE A 12 -20.01 -0.68 0.61
C ILE A 12 -21.20 0.24 0.74
N GLU A 13 -21.39 0.76 1.94
CA GLU A 13 -22.38 1.78 2.24
C GLU A 13 -21.78 3.16 1.98
N LEU A 14 -22.42 3.94 1.12
CA LEU A 14 -21.98 5.27 0.70
C LEU A 14 -22.74 6.33 1.50
N GLY A 15 -22.02 6.99 2.41
CA GLY A 15 -22.51 8.11 3.21
C GLY A 15 -22.23 9.47 2.56
N SER A 16 -22.65 10.54 3.22
CA SER A 16 -22.28 11.90 2.82
C SER A 16 -20.94 12.25 3.44
N GLY A 17 -19.86 12.27 2.66
CA GLY A 17 -18.54 12.59 3.19
C GLY A 17 -17.72 11.37 3.65
N PHE A 18 -18.26 10.16 3.56
CA PHE A 18 -17.62 8.92 4.02
C PHE A 18 -18.22 7.68 3.34
N PHE A 19 -17.63 6.51 3.58
CA PHE A 19 -18.22 5.21 3.22
C PHE A 19 -17.81 4.14 4.24
N THR A 20 -18.52 3.01 4.30
CA THR A 20 -18.17 1.88 5.17
C THR A 20 -18.09 0.62 4.32
N ILE A 21 -17.00 -0.14 4.46
CA ILE A 21 -16.81 -1.41 3.75
C ILE A 21 -17.10 -2.55 4.72
N ASN A 22 -17.91 -3.50 4.29
CA ASN A 22 -18.28 -4.68 5.08
C ASN A 22 -17.96 -5.94 4.28
N TRP A 23 -17.26 -6.87 4.91
CA TRP A 23 -17.02 -8.24 4.41
C TRP A 23 -17.76 -9.22 5.32
N PRO A 24 -19.04 -9.55 5.03
CA PRO A 24 -19.88 -10.32 5.93
C PRO A 24 -19.32 -11.71 6.26
N GLN A 25 -18.74 -12.39 5.26
CA GLN A 25 -18.11 -13.71 5.43
C GLN A 25 -16.90 -13.70 6.38
N ALA A 26 -16.26 -12.54 6.55
CA ALA A 26 -15.11 -12.37 7.42
C ALA A 26 -15.49 -11.79 8.79
N GLU A 27 -16.73 -11.33 8.96
CA GLU A 27 -17.18 -10.58 10.15
C GLU A 27 -16.28 -9.36 10.42
N ILE A 28 -15.95 -8.64 9.34
CA ILE A 28 -15.09 -7.46 9.36
C ILE A 28 -15.83 -6.28 8.75
N SER A 29 -15.82 -5.17 9.48
CA SER A 29 -16.17 -3.84 8.98
C SER A 29 -14.96 -2.91 9.04
N LEU A 30 -14.83 -2.08 8.03
CA LEU A 30 -13.85 -0.99 7.94
C LEU A 30 -14.62 0.30 7.66
N GLY A 31 -14.76 1.13 8.69
CA GLY A 31 -15.43 2.40 8.55
C GLY A 31 -15.79 3.08 9.88
N PRO A 32 -16.31 4.32 9.84
CA PRO A 32 -16.47 5.13 8.64
C PRO A 32 -15.10 5.47 8.03
N VAL A 33 -15.01 5.30 6.72
CA VAL A 33 -13.81 5.60 5.92
C VAL A 33 -13.87 7.04 5.46
N VAL A 34 -12.84 7.82 5.82
CA VAL A 34 -12.68 9.20 5.38
C VAL A 34 -11.38 9.31 4.60
N ALA A 35 -11.48 9.81 3.37
CA ALA A 35 -10.31 10.18 2.57
C ALA A 35 -9.97 11.66 2.77
N ALA A 36 -8.70 12.01 2.66
CA ALA A 36 -8.24 13.39 2.86
C ALA A 36 -7.01 13.72 1.99
N ALA A 37 -6.67 15.00 1.91
CA ALA A 37 -5.40 15.48 1.37
C ALA A 37 -4.83 16.57 2.27
N VAL A 38 -3.50 16.66 2.37
CA VAL A 38 -2.82 17.75 3.07
C VAL A 38 -2.32 18.75 2.04
N VAL A 39 -2.86 19.96 2.07
CA VAL A 39 -2.56 21.02 1.12
C VAL A 39 -2.18 22.29 1.86
N ASN A 40 -0.99 22.84 1.58
CA ASN A 40 -0.44 24.00 2.29
C ASN A 40 -0.44 23.82 3.83
N GLY A 41 -0.16 22.62 4.31
CA GLY A 41 -0.21 22.28 5.74
C GLY A 41 -1.61 22.10 6.35
N HIS A 42 -2.69 22.19 5.55
CA HIS A 42 -4.06 22.01 6.01
C HIS A 42 -4.68 20.72 5.47
N GLU A 43 -5.37 19.96 6.32
CA GLU A 43 -6.17 18.81 5.90
C GLU A 43 -7.45 19.28 5.20
N VAL A 44 -7.71 18.75 4.02
CA VAL A 44 -8.97 18.87 3.29
C VAL A 44 -9.53 17.47 3.18
N SER A 45 -10.64 17.20 3.84
CA SER A 45 -11.24 15.87 3.88
C SER A 45 -12.47 15.74 2.99
N LEU A 46 -12.90 14.49 2.78
CA LEU A 46 -14.12 14.15 2.07
C LEU A 46 -15.37 14.66 2.81
N THR A 47 -15.33 14.79 4.14
CA THR A 47 -16.43 15.33 4.94
C THR A 47 -16.56 16.85 4.85
N ASP A 48 -15.45 17.55 4.63
CA ASP A 48 -15.41 19.01 4.60
C ASP A 48 -15.79 19.58 3.22
N THR A 49 -15.76 18.74 2.18
CA THR A 49 -15.98 19.18 0.79
C THR A 49 -17.34 18.70 0.28
N PRO A 50 -18.26 19.62 -0.10
CA PRO A 50 -19.53 19.23 -0.72
C PRO A 50 -19.28 18.42 -1.99
N GLY A 51 -19.74 17.17 -1.98
CA GLY A 51 -19.65 16.27 -3.11
C GLY A 51 -20.87 15.36 -3.19
N LYS A 52 -20.92 14.55 -4.25
CA LYS A 52 -21.97 13.57 -4.47
C LYS A 52 -21.37 12.28 -5.01
N TRP A 53 -21.97 11.17 -4.60
CA TRP A 53 -21.71 9.88 -5.20
C TRP A 53 -22.44 9.75 -6.54
N SER A 54 -21.73 9.25 -7.55
CA SER A 54 -22.31 8.63 -8.75
C SER A 54 -21.96 7.15 -8.76
N ILE A 55 -22.88 6.31 -9.21
CA ILE A 55 -22.68 4.87 -9.32
C ILE A 55 -22.87 4.45 -10.77
N ASP A 56 -21.83 3.83 -11.32
CA ASP A 56 -21.84 3.21 -12.64
C ASP A 56 -21.91 1.68 -12.47
N ASN A 57 -22.86 1.05 -13.16
CA ASN A 57 -23.02 -0.40 -13.21
C ASN A 57 -22.66 -0.89 -14.61
N PHE A 58 -21.83 -1.91 -14.69
CA PHE A 58 -21.32 -2.45 -15.94
C PHE A 58 -21.97 -3.80 -16.27
N GLU A 59 -22.07 -4.13 -17.56
CA GLU A 59 -22.69 -5.38 -18.03
C GLU A 59 -21.99 -6.64 -17.52
N ASN A 60 -20.68 -6.55 -17.25
CA ASN A 60 -19.90 -7.64 -16.67
C ASN A 60 -20.15 -7.84 -15.15
N GLY A 61 -21.02 -7.02 -14.55
CA GLY A 61 -21.34 -7.05 -13.13
C GLY A 61 -20.41 -6.23 -12.24
N ASP A 62 -19.42 -5.52 -12.80
CA ASP A 62 -18.59 -4.60 -12.04
C ASP A 62 -19.43 -3.39 -11.59
N GLN A 63 -19.08 -2.83 -10.44
CA GLN A 63 -19.66 -1.59 -9.94
C GLN A 63 -18.57 -0.59 -9.60
N ILE A 64 -18.79 0.66 -9.98
CA ILE A 64 -17.91 1.78 -9.64
C ILE A 64 -18.72 2.87 -8.97
N ALA A 65 -18.34 3.24 -7.75
CA ALA A 65 -18.83 4.44 -7.08
C ALA A 65 -17.77 5.54 -7.14
N SER A 66 -18.16 6.76 -7.49
CA SER A 66 -17.27 7.91 -7.55
C SER A 66 -17.82 9.07 -6.73
N TRP A 67 -17.05 9.53 -5.75
CA TRP A 67 -17.29 10.79 -5.05
C TRP A 67 -16.60 11.91 -5.84
N GLN A 68 -17.40 12.83 -6.34
CA GLN A 68 -16.92 13.96 -7.13
C GLN A 68 -17.30 15.27 -6.45
N VAL A 69 -16.37 16.23 -6.51
CA VAL A 69 -16.54 17.60 -6.04
C VAL A 69 -16.60 18.53 -7.25
N ALA A 70 -17.41 19.60 -7.16
CA ALA A 70 -17.57 20.53 -8.27
C ALA A 70 -16.30 21.36 -8.53
N ASP A 71 -15.64 21.79 -7.44
CA ASP A 71 -14.52 22.72 -7.46
C ASP A 71 -13.21 22.03 -7.04
N SER A 72 -12.61 22.48 -5.93
CA SER A 72 -11.41 21.90 -5.34
C SER A 72 -11.77 20.90 -4.26
N GLY A 73 -10.98 19.84 -4.13
CA GLY A 73 -11.08 18.95 -2.99
C GLY A 73 -10.74 17.50 -3.31
N VAL A 74 -11.06 16.65 -2.36
CA VAL A 74 -10.79 15.21 -2.43
C VAL A 74 -11.87 14.53 -3.24
N GLN A 75 -11.44 13.68 -4.16
CA GLN A 75 -12.26 12.78 -4.95
C GLN A 75 -11.89 11.34 -4.60
N VAL A 76 -12.87 10.45 -4.65
CA VAL A 76 -12.66 9.02 -4.41
C VAL A 76 -13.35 8.24 -5.50
N LYS A 77 -12.67 7.21 -6.00
CA LYS A 77 -13.24 6.19 -6.87
C LYS A 77 -13.09 4.84 -6.17
N ILE A 78 -14.20 4.11 -6.06
CA ILE A 78 -14.26 2.78 -5.49
C ILE A 78 -14.74 1.84 -6.59
N LYS A 79 -14.01 0.74 -6.80
CA LYS A 79 -14.39 -0.32 -7.73
C LYS A 79 -14.50 -1.64 -6.99
N ILE A 80 -15.59 -2.36 -7.28
CA ILE A 80 -15.78 -3.76 -6.89
C ILE A 80 -15.95 -4.54 -8.19
N SER A 81 -15.04 -5.48 -8.45
CA SER A 81 -15.18 -6.37 -9.61
C SER A 81 -16.20 -7.46 -9.31
N HIS A 82 -16.91 -7.92 -10.35
CA HIS A 82 -17.90 -8.98 -10.21
C HIS A 82 -17.30 -10.26 -9.60
N GLY A 83 -17.90 -10.76 -8.52
CA GLY A 83 -17.48 -12.00 -7.85
C GLY A 83 -16.20 -11.88 -7.00
N GLU A 84 -15.51 -10.74 -7.01
CA GLU A 84 -14.37 -10.49 -6.14
C GLU A 84 -14.83 -9.97 -4.76
N SER A 85 -14.05 -10.28 -3.71
CA SER A 85 -14.15 -9.67 -2.38
C SER A 85 -13.27 -8.43 -2.23
N ALA A 86 -12.22 -8.33 -3.02
CA ALA A 86 -11.30 -7.20 -2.99
C ALA A 86 -11.96 -5.91 -3.49
N VAL A 87 -11.75 -4.82 -2.76
CA VAL A 87 -12.19 -3.46 -3.09
C VAL A 87 -11.00 -2.65 -3.55
N GLU A 88 -11.12 -2.00 -4.70
CA GLU A 88 -10.11 -1.08 -5.23
C GLU A 88 -10.53 0.37 -4.93
N ILE A 89 -9.65 1.14 -4.29
CA ILE A 89 -9.88 2.55 -3.93
C ILE A 89 -8.79 3.41 -4.54
N THR A 90 -9.19 4.41 -5.31
CA THR A 90 -8.30 5.48 -5.80
C THR A 90 -8.76 6.79 -5.21
N THR A 91 -7.88 7.46 -4.45
CA THR A 91 -8.12 8.79 -3.92
C THR A 91 -7.32 9.81 -4.71
N SER A 92 -7.93 10.93 -5.06
CA SER A 92 -7.26 12.04 -5.74
C SER A 92 -7.60 13.38 -5.09
N TYR A 93 -6.74 14.36 -5.31
CA TYR A 93 -7.01 15.75 -4.98
C TYR A 93 -7.05 16.58 -6.27
N ARG A 94 -8.14 17.33 -6.45
CA ARG A 94 -8.31 18.29 -7.55
C ARG A 94 -8.15 19.70 -7.02
N ARG A 95 -7.31 20.50 -7.68
CA ARG A 95 -7.24 21.95 -7.47
C ARG A 95 -8.12 22.65 -8.51
N ALA A 96 -9.08 23.45 -8.08
CA ALA A 96 -9.84 24.31 -8.99
C ALA A 96 -9.00 25.48 -9.49
N ASN A 97 -9.46 26.11 -10.56
CA ASN A 97 -8.90 27.34 -11.09
C ASN A 97 -9.20 28.53 -10.16
N ASN A 98 -8.21 29.01 -9.43
CA ASN A 98 -8.31 30.26 -8.67
C ASN A 98 -7.33 31.29 -9.25
N ALA A 99 -7.86 32.39 -9.77
CA ALA A 99 -7.10 33.48 -10.37
C ALA A 99 -6.18 34.26 -9.40
N SER A 100 -6.05 33.83 -8.13
CA SER A 100 -5.15 34.43 -7.14
C SER A 100 -3.93 33.54 -6.89
N SER A 101 -2.76 34.14 -7.05
CA SER A 101 -1.41 33.59 -7.14
C SER A 101 -0.83 32.76 -5.98
N THR A 102 -1.65 32.21 -5.08
CA THR A 102 -1.16 31.25 -4.08
C THR A 102 -1.02 29.87 -4.68
N LYS A 103 0.22 29.56 -5.05
CA LYS A 103 0.73 28.21 -5.29
C LYS A 103 0.20 27.24 -4.23
N SER A 104 -0.67 26.30 -4.60
CA SER A 104 -1.08 25.21 -3.71
C SER A 104 -0.04 24.10 -3.74
N ARG A 105 0.38 23.65 -2.57
CA ARG A 105 1.36 22.59 -2.38
C ARG A 105 0.67 21.37 -1.78
N LEU A 106 0.64 20.28 -2.51
CA LEU A 106 0.19 18.98 -2.02
C LEU A 106 1.33 18.32 -1.23
N GLU A 107 1.04 17.91 0.00
CA GLU A 107 2.01 17.33 0.93
C GLU A 107 1.78 15.84 1.16
N ALA A 108 0.53 15.39 1.11
CA ALA A 108 0.14 13.98 1.16
C ALA A 108 -1.30 13.79 0.68
N ILE A 109 -1.64 12.56 0.27
CA ILE A 109 -3.02 12.12 0.09
C ILE A 109 -3.28 10.98 1.09
N CYS A 110 -4.21 11.18 2.02
CA CYS A 110 -4.74 10.11 2.85
C CYS A 110 -5.78 9.35 2.03
N VAL A 111 -5.38 8.18 1.52
CA VAL A 111 -6.24 7.30 0.73
C VAL A 111 -7.45 6.90 1.57
N LEU A 112 -7.20 6.51 2.82
CA LEU A 112 -8.24 6.29 3.81
C LEU A 112 -7.72 6.44 5.24
N ARG A 113 -8.62 6.90 6.11
CA ARG A 113 -8.59 6.78 7.57
C ARG A 113 -9.88 6.08 7.98
N ALA A 114 -9.77 4.96 8.69
CA ALA A 114 -10.94 4.15 9.02
C ALA A 114 -10.79 3.41 10.34
N ASN A 115 -11.89 3.30 11.08
CA ASN A 115 -11.93 2.48 12.28
C ASN A 115 -12.17 1.02 11.89
N THR A 116 -11.64 0.11 12.71
CA THR A 116 -11.87 -1.32 12.59
C THR A 116 -11.97 -1.92 13.98
N GLU A 117 -12.81 -2.94 14.12
CA GLU A 117 -12.95 -3.72 15.35
C GLU A 117 -11.84 -4.79 15.50
N LEU A 118 -10.88 -4.83 14.56
CA LEU A 118 -9.78 -5.79 14.62
C LEU A 118 -8.80 -5.43 15.73
N ARG A 119 -8.67 -6.34 16.69
CA ARG A 119 -7.55 -6.41 17.62
C ARG A 119 -6.36 -7.09 16.96
N VAL A 120 -5.51 -6.29 16.33
CA VAL A 120 -4.36 -6.79 15.57
C VAL A 120 -3.35 -7.46 16.51
N ALA A 121 -3.15 -8.77 16.33
CA ALA A 121 -2.21 -9.58 17.10
C ALA A 121 -0.89 -9.78 16.37
N ARG A 122 -0.99 -9.92 15.05
CA ARG A 122 0.13 -10.21 14.16
C ARG A 122 -0.02 -9.39 12.91
N ARG A 123 1.11 -9.19 12.24
CA ARG A 123 1.15 -8.55 10.94
C ARG A 123 1.97 -9.40 9.99
N LEU A 124 1.45 -9.56 8.78
CA LEU A 124 2.24 -10.03 7.64
C LEU A 124 2.61 -8.81 6.80
N VAL A 125 3.89 -8.70 6.48
CA VAL A 125 4.40 -7.74 5.51
C VAL A 125 5.10 -8.58 4.45
N GLU A 126 4.68 -8.46 3.19
CA GLU A 126 5.41 -9.06 2.08
C GLU A 126 6.73 -8.32 1.94
N GLY A 127 7.79 -9.07 2.22
CA GLY A 127 9.10 -8.56 2.56
C GLY A 127 10.15 -9.64 2.31
N TYR A 128 10.36 -10.01 1.04
CA TYR A 128 11.64 -10.63 0.68
C TYR A 128 12.73 -9.60 0.96
N ASP A 129 13.40 -9.78 2.11
CA ASP A 129 14.55 -8.99 2.57
C ASP A 129 15.77 -9.26 1.65
N SER A 130 15.74 -8.68 0.45
CA SER A 130 16.95 -8.32 -0.26
C SER A 130 16.86 -6.83 -0.58
N TRP A 131 17.25 -6.03 0.42
CA TRP A 131 17.59 -4.61 0.32
C TRP A 131 16.79 -3.80 -0.71
N ALA A 132 15.76 -3.11 -0.23
CA ALA A 132 15.10 -1.96 -0.87
C ALA A 132 13.93 -2.19 -1.87
N TYR A 133 13.39 -3.40 -2.06
CA TYR A 133 12.12 -3.56 -2.82
C TYR A 133 10.89 -4.03 -2.02
N ALA A 134 10.99 -4.32 -0.72
CA ALA A 134 9.84 -4.84 0.02
C ALA A 134 9.76 -4.30 1.45
N GLY A 135 8.83 -3.37 1.67
CA GLY A 135 8.39 -2.94 2.99
C GLY A 135 9.46 -2.25 3.84
N VAL A 136 9.61 -0.93 3.69
CA VAL A 136 10.32 -0.11 4.66
C VAL A 136 9.62 -0.27 6.03
N ARG A 137 10.27 -0.97 6.99
CA ARG A 137 9.69 -1.27 8.32
C ARG A 137 10.08 -0.19 9.32
N THR A 138 9.11 0.45 9.96
CA THR A 138 9.39 1.20 11.20
C THR A 138 9.27 0.26 12.40
N HIS A 139 9.96 0.57 13.51
CA HIS A 139 9.98 -0.27 14.71
C HIS A 139 8.63 -0.34 15.46
N ALA A 140 7.65 0.51 15.08
CA ALA A 140 6.32 0.49 15.67
C ALA A 140 5.45 -0.60 15.05
N ALA A 141 4.80 -1.41 15.88
CA ALA A 141 3.81 -2.38 15.44
C ALA A 141 2.69 -1.63 14.68
N GLY A 142 2.64 -1.78 13.35
CA GLY A 142 1.54 -1.28 12.54
C GLY A 142 1.91 -0.50 11.29
N ASP A 143 3.16 -0.09 11.05
CA ASP A 143 3.53 0.76 9.90
C ASP A 143 4.43 0.08 8.84
N SER A 144 3.97 0.04 7.60
CA SER A 144 4.67 -0.55 6.44
C SER A 144 4.39 0.24 5.18
N CYS A 145 5.05 -0.17 4.10
CA CYS A 145 5.00 0.47 2.81
C CYS A 145 4.49 -0.54 1.76
N TRP A 146 3.45 -0.15 1.04
CA TRP A 146 2.86 -0.70 -0.20
C TRP A 146 2.01 -1.93 0.05
N ASN A 147 2.32 -2.74 1.06
CA ASN A 147 1.51 -3.89 1.42
C ASN A 147 1.49 -4.11 2.93
N SER A 148 0.41 -4.72 3.42
CA SER A 148 0.28 -5.14 4.82
C SER A 148 -0.90 -6.10 4.95
N ALA A 149 -0.81 -7.09 5.83
CA ALA A 149 -1.97 -7.79 6.38
C ALA A 149 -1.99 -7.66 7.90
N LEU A 150 -3.11 -7.16 8.43
CA LEU A 150 -3.40 -7.02 9.85
C LEU A 150 -4.20 -8.24 10.28
N VAL A 151 -3.61 -9.10 11.10
CA VAL A 151 -4.18 -10.39 11.52
C VAL A 151 -4.55 -10.32 13.01
N ALA A 152 -5.82 -10.51 13.32
CA ALA A 152 -6.32 -10.56 14.69
C ALA A 152 -6.04 -11.90 15.39
N GLU A 153 -6.19 -11.94 16.71
CA GLU A 153 -5.99 -13.16 17.52
C GLU A 153 -6.92 -14.31 17.08
N ASP A 154 -8.12 -13.97 16.63
CA ASP A 154 -9.15 -14.90 16.16
C ASP A 154 -9.03 -15.27 14.67
N GLY A 155 -7.95 -14.84 14.00
CA GLY A 155 -7.64 -15.11 12.59
C GLY A 155 -8.33 -14.18 11.59
N ARG A 156 -9.23 -13.28 12.02
CA ARG A 156 -9.79 -12.25 11.13
C ARG A 156 -8.66 -11.36 10.61
N THR A 157 -8.63 -11.16 9.30
CA THR A 157 -7.53 -10.50 8.60
C THR A 157 -8.05 -9.41 7.67
N LEU A 158 -7.43 -8.23 7.74
CA LEU A 158 -7.52 -7.17 6.73
C LEU A 158 -6.20 -7.09 5.97
N ALA A 159 -6.22 -7.29 4.66
CA ALA A 159 -5.07 -7.19 3.78
C ALA A 159 -5.16 -5.95 2.88
N PHE A 160 -4.02 -5.32 2.62
CA PHE A 160 -3.89 -4.07 1.90
C PHE A 160 -2.73 -4.18 0.90
N GLN A 161 -2.92 -3.69 -0.32
CA GLN A 161 -1.91 -3.65 -1.37
C GLN A 161 -2.09 -2.43 -2.25
N ALA A 162 -1.10 -1.54 -2.29
CA ALA A 162 -0.98 -0.56 -3.36
C ALA A 162 -0.68 -1.32 -4.66
N LEU A 163 -1.54 -1.17 -5.66
CA LEU A 163 -1.37 -1.82 -6.96
C LEU A 163 -0.17 -1.26 -7.74
N SER A 164 0.37 -0.12 -7.27
CA SER A 164 1.59 0.46 -7.80
C SER A 164 2.38 1.31 -6.83
N ALA A 165 3.61 1.64 -7.26
CA ALA A 165 4.55 2.52 -6.59
C ALA A 165 5.23 3.44 -7.62
N GLN A 166 4.45 3.97 -8.59
CA GLN A 166 5.01 4.77 -9.69
C GLN A 166 5.34 6.19 -9.27
N ARG A 167 4.51 6.77 -8.39
CA ARG A 167 4.57 8.18 -8.02
C ARG A 167 4.79 8.37 -6.53
N PHE A 168 4.16 7.54 -5.69
CA PHE A 168 4.15 7.74 -4.24
C PHE A 168 4.50 6.49 -3.44
N CYS A 169 5.03 6.76 -2.25
CA CYS A 169 5.11 5.81 -1.16
C CYS A 169 3.73 5.70 -0.50
N THR A 170 3.09 4.52 -0.57
CA THR A 170 1.80 4.25 0.09
C THR A 170 2.02 3.62 1.46
N ARG A 171 2.17 4.47 2.48
CA ARG A 171 2.32 4.04 3.87
C ARG A 171 1.01 3.47 4.41
N ILE A 172 1.05 2.30 5.01
CA ILE A 172 -0.08 1.62 5.67
C ILE A 172 0.27 1.50 7.15
N ALA A 173 -0.45 2.27 7.97
CA ALA A 173 -0.30 2.33 9.41
C ALA A 173 -1.56 1.82 10.13
N TRP A 174 -1.37 1.18 11.29
CA TRP A 174 -2.43 0.85 12.23
C TRP A 174 -2.03 1.29 13.63
N ALA A 175 -3.00 1.78 14.40
CA ALA A 175 -2.82 2.10 15.81
C ALA A 175 -4.04 1.64 16.62
N PRO A 176 -3.86 1.14 17.86
CA PRO A 176 -4.98 0.91 18.76
C PRO A 176 -5.64 2.26 19.13
N GLN A 177 -6.96 2.31 19.26
CA GLN A 177 -7.65 3.55 19.65
C GLN A 177 -7.47 3.87 21.14
N ASN A 178 -7.35 2.85 22.00
CA ASN A 178 -7.17 3.01 23.44
C ASN A 178 -5.92 2.22 23.88
N GLU A 179 -4.81 2.91 24.12
CA GLU A 179 -3.64 2.27 24.75
C GLU A 179 -4.00 1.84 26.18
N GLY A 180 -4.09 0.52 26.42
CA GLY A 180 -4.33 -0.05 27.75
C GLY A 180 -5.79 -0.18 28.20
N GLY A 181 -6.76 0.07 27.32
CA GLY A 181 -8.19 -0.22 27.56
C GLY A 181 -8.61 -1.61 27.06
N GLU A 182 -9.67 -2.18 27.65
CA GLU A 182 -10.30 -3.42 27.16
C GLU A 182 -11.04 -3.25 25.81
N ASP A 183 -11.18 -2.01 25.32
CA ASP A 183 -11.89 -1.70 24.08
C ASP A 183 -11.03 -2.03 22.85
N SER A 184 -11.49 -3.00 22.08
CA SER A 184 -10.77 -3.77 21.06
C SER A 184 -10.69 -3.12 19.66
N SER A 185 -10.88 -1.80 19.55
CA SER A 185 -10.88 -1.10 18.27
C SER A 185 -9.51 -0.51 17.89
N GLY A 186 -9.21 -0.53 16.60
CA GLY A 186 -8.03 0.10 16.03
C GLY A 186 -8.41 1.04 14.89
N GLN A 187 -7.46 1.88 14.49
CA GLN A 187 -7.59 2.78 13.37
C GLN A 187 -6.52 2.46 12.33
N VAL A 188 -6.95 2.32 11.08
CA VAL A 188 -6.09 2.16 9.91
C VAL A 188 -5.92 3.52 9.25
N PHE A 189 -4.68 3.86 8.91
CA PHE A 189 -4.31 5.07 8.18
C PHE A 189 -3.48 4.67 6.97
N ILE A 190 -3.95 5.02 5.78
CA ILE A 190 -3.23 4.75 4.54
C ILE A 190 -2.98 6.07 3.83
N THR A 191 -1.69 6.38 3.64
CA THR A 191 -1.25 7.67 3.14
C THR A 191 -0.29 7.47 1.98
N ALA A 192 -0.63 8.05 0.82
CA ALA A 192 0.28 8.23 -0.29
C ALA A 192 1.09 9.52 -0.09
N GLY A 193 2.40 9.38 0.08
CA GLY A 193 3.30 10.49 0.40
C GLY A 193 4.71 10.29 -0.13
N SER A 194 5.66 11.04 0.44
CA SER A 194 7.08 10.89 0.11
C SER A 194 7.64 9.59 0.66
N THR A 195 8.71 9.09 0.05
CA THR A 195 9.43 7.90 0.54
C THR A 195 10.02 8.17 1.92
N PRO A 196 10.02 7.19 2.84
CA PRO A 196 10.61 7.36 4.16
C PRO A 196 12.10 7.66 4.05
N ARG A 197 12.61 8.45 4.99
CA ARG A 197 14.05 8.73 5.08
C ARG A 197 14.78 7.50 5.59
N LEU A 198 15.76 7.00 4.84
CA LEU A 198 16.69 5.99 5.35
C LEU A 198 17.83 6.69 6.10
N ILE A 199 18.05 6.28 7.34
CA ILE A 199 19.09 6.82 8.23
C ILE A 199 20.09 5.70 8.50
N ALA A 200 21.34 5.89 8.10
CA ALA A 200 22.40 4.93 8.37
C ALA A 200 22.54 4.70 9.89
N VAL A 201 22.73 3.44 10.29
CA VAL A 201 22.98 3.08 11.68
C VAL A 201 24.49 2.99 11.87
N ASP A 202 25.04 3.93 12.64
CA ASP A 202 26.47 4.04 12.91
C ASP A 202 27.08 2.70 13.36
N GLY A 203 28.21 2.33 12.78
CA GLY A 203 28.91 1.09 13.08
C GLY A 203 28.27 -0.18 12.51
N THR A 204 27.27 -0.06 11.63
CA THR A 204 26.64 -1.21 10.95
C THR A 204 26.48 -0.96 9.45
N TRP A 205 26.16 -2.02 8.71
CA TRP A 205 25.70 -1.94 7.30
C TRP A 205 24.19 -1.64 7.19
N GLY A 206 23.51 -1.40 8.32
CA GLY A 206 22.07 -1.26 8.39
C GLY A 206 21.58 0.17 8.23
N TYR A 207 20.32 0.29 7.83
CA TYR A 207 19.56 1.53 7.87
C TYR A 207 18.39 1.38 8.84
N ARG A 208 18.06 2.46 9.55
CA ARG A 208 16.77 2.60 10.23
C ARG A 208 15.87 3.52 9.41
N VAL A 209 14.58 3.33 9.58
CA VAL A 209 13.56 4.14 8.91
C VAL A 209 13.28 5.37 9.77
N GLY A 210 13.45 6.55 9.19
CA GLY A 210 13.03 7.83 9.74
C GLY A 210 11.68 8.27 9.19
N GLU A 211 11.14 9.36 9.74
CA GLU A 211 9.89 9.94 9.26
C GLU A 211 10.00 10.38 7.79
N SER A 212 8.89 10.25 7.08
CA SER A 212 8.77 10.75 5.70
C SER A 212 8.55 12.26 5.74
N GLY A 213 9.20 13.00 4.85
CA GLY A 213 8.90 14.42 4.67
C GLY A 213 7.58 14.65 3.92
N PRO A 214 7.11 15.90 3.78
CA PRO A 214 5.99 16.20 2.89
C PRO A 214 6.42 16.06 1.42
N LEU A 215 5.50 15.62 0.55
CA LEU A 215 5.71 15.49 -0.90
C LEU A 215 6.14 16.81 -1.57
N ASN A 216 5.69 17.95 -1.04
CA ASN A 216 5.94 19.29 -1.56
C ASN A 216 5.62 19.46 -3.07
N LEU A 217 4.58 18.80 -3.57
CA LEU A 217 4.20 18.87 -4.98
C LEU A 217 3.43 20.16 -5.27
N GLN A 218 3.96 21.00 -6.14
CA GLN A 218 3.28 22.18 -6.64
C GLN A 218 2.14 21.79 -7.57
N LEU A 219 0.91 22.24 -7.27
CA LEU A 219 -0.25 22.00 -8.12
C LEU A 219 -0.51 23.18 -9.07
N GLY A 220 -0.74 22.87 -10.34
CA GLY A 220 -1.26 23.76 -11.36
C GLY A 220 -2.78 23.97 -11.25
N ASP A 221 -3.32 24.89 -12.04
CA ASP A 221 -4.78 25.14 -12.07
C ASP A 221 -5.48 23.97 -12.78
N ASN A 222 -6.60 23.51 -12.23
CA ASN A 222 -7.33 22.33 -12.69
C ASN A 222 -6.51 21.02 -12.66
N GLU A 223 -5.35 21.01 -12.01
CA GLU A 223 -4.57 19.78 -11.85
C GLU A 223 -5.27 18.81 -10.90
N THR A 224 -5.29 17.54 -11.28
CA THR A 224 -5.73 16.45 -10.41
C THR A 224 -4.55 15.51 -10.19
N VAL A 225 -4.26 15.23 -8.93
CA VAL A 225 -3.21 14.31 -8.52
C VAL A 225 -3.84 13.08 -7.92
N PHE A 226 -3.50 11.93 -8.47
CA PHE A 226 -4.03 10.62 -8.06
C PHE A 226 -3.01 9.92 -7.18
N ALA A 227 -3.46 9.43 -6.03
CA ALA A 227 -2.74 8.41 -5.29
C ALA A 227 -2.73 7.10 -6.08
N GLU A 228 -1.82 6.20 -5.70
CA GLU A 228 -1.83 4.83 -6.21
C GLU A 228 -3.16 4.15 -5.82
N THR A 229 -3.70 3.31 -6.70
CA THR A 229 -4.88 2.51 -6.36
C THR A 229 -4.53 1.53 -5.26
N LEU A 230 -5.31 1.54 -4.19
CA LEU A 230 -5.21 0.62 -3.07
C LEU A 230 -6.25 -0.49 -3.24
N ALA A 231 -5.81 -1.74 -3.26
CA ALA A 231 -6.68 -2.90 -3.10
C ALA A 231 -6.74 -3.31 -1.62
N ILE A 232 -7.94 -3.63 -1.14
CA ILE A 232 -8.22 -4.06 0.23
C ILE A 232 -9.07 -5.32 0.16
N ASP A 233 -8.73 -6.33 0.95
CA ASP A 233 -9.56 -7.53 1.08
C ASP A 233 -9.59 -8.01 2.54
N ALA A 234 -10.60 -8.81 2.88
CA ALA A 234 -10.80 -9.30 4.23
C ALA A 234 -11.27 -10.75 4.27
N GLY A 235 -10.77 -11.50 5.25
CA GLY A 235 -11.01 -12.93 5.35
C GLY A 235 -10.35 -13.55 6.57
N ARG A 236 -10.24 -14.88 6.58
CA ARG A 236 -9.62 -15.65 7.66
C ARG A 236 -8.31 -16.32 7.28
N ASP A 237 -8.02 -16.43 5.98
CA ASP A 237 -6.74 -16.94 5.47
C ASP A 237 -5.85 -15.77 5.06
N ALA A 238 -4.95 -15.38 5.98
CA ALA A 238 -4.09 -14.24 5.78
C ALA A 238 -3.12 -14.40 4.60
N VAL A 239 -2.65 -15.62 4.33
CA VAL A 239 -1.69 -15.88 3.24
C VAL A 239 -2.41 -15.80 1.90
N ALA A 240 -3.57 -16.45 1.79
CA ALA A 240 -4.36 -16.42 0.55
C ALA A 240 -4.80 -14.99 0.17
N LEU A 241 -5.16 -14.16 1.15
CA LEU A 241 -5.49 -12.75 0.90
C LEU A 241 -4.28 -11.99 0.34
N VAL A 242 -3.11 -12.17 0.93
CA VAL A 242 -1.89 -11.50 0.50
C VAL A 242 -1.46 -11.96 -0.90
N GLU A 243 -1.49 -13.25 -1.19
CA GLU A 243 -1.21 -13.81 -2.52
C GLU A 243 -2.19 -13.27 -3.57
N THR A 244 -3.48 -13.19 -3.23
CA THR A 244 -4.53 -12.66 -4.12
C THR A 244 -4.26 -11.20 -4.46
N LEU A 245 -3.96 -10.37 -3.46
CA LEU A 245 -3.65 -8.95 -3.68
C LEU A 245 -2.33 -8.75 -4.43
N ALA A 246 -1.30 -9.56 -4.15
CA ALA A 246 -0.03 -9.54 -4.87
C ALA A 246 -0.20 -9.93 -6.35
N ALA A 247 -1.00 -10.95 -6.65
CA ALA A 247 -1.35 -11.33 -8.01
C ALA A 247 -2.07 -10.20 -8.75
N LYS A 248 -2.96 -9.47 -8.05
CA LYS A 248 -3.67 -8.31 -8.60
C LYS A 248 -2.70 -7.17 -8.95
N ALA A 249 -1.78 -6.82 -8.05
CA ALA A 249 -0.72 -5.84 -8.32
C ALA A 249 0.18 -6.28 -9.49
N GLY A 250 0.54 -7.57 -9.53
CA GLY A 250 1.32 -8.15 -10.62
C GLY A 250 0.62 -8.03 -11.98
N LYS A 251 -0.69 -8.32 -12.04
CA LYS A 251 -1.50 -8.16 -13.25
C LYS A 251 -1.59 -6.70 -13.69
N ASP A 252 -1.86 -5.79 -12.75
CA ASP A 252 -1.98 -4.36 -13.02
C ASP A 252 -0.68 -3.74 -13.58
N ARG A 253 0.48 -4.27 -13.14
CA ARG A 253 1.80 -3.79 -13.56
C ARG A 253 2.43 -4.59 -14.70
N ASN A 254 1.72 -5.58 -15.25
CA ASN A 254 2.28 -6.53 -16.21
C ASN A 254 3.62 -7.11 -15.73
N ALA A 255 3.63 -7.60 -14.48
CA ALA A 255 4.83 -8.07 -13.80
C ALA A 255 5.53 -9.16 -14.60
N ARG A 256 6.85 -9.07 -14.68
CA ARG A 256 7.69 -10.05 -15.36
C ARG A 256 7.83 -11.27 -14.46
N LEU A 257 7.19 -12.37 -14.85
CA LEU A 257 7.32 -13.64 -14.16
C LEU A 257 8.36 -14.51 -14.85
N TRP A 258 9.39 -14.91 -14.10
CA TRP A 258 10.34 -15.91 -14.57
C TRP A 258 9.69 -17.29 -14.50
N THR A 259 9.54 -17.94 -15.66
CA THR A 259 8.94 -19.28 -15.77
C THR A 259 9.98 -20.40 -15.86
N GLY A 260 11.27 -20.06 -15.89
CA GLY A 260 12.36 -21.02 -15.84
C GLY A 260 12.56 -21.58 -14.44
N ARG A 261 13.50 -22.52 -14.29
CA ARG A 261 13.94 -22.96 -12.96
C ARG A 261 14.53 -21.78 -12.17
N PRO A 262 14.51 -21.82 -10.83
CA PRO A 262 15.20 -20.82 -10.01
C PRO A 262 16.64 -20.63 -10.49
N ILE A 263 17.02 -19.36 -10.68
CA ILE A 263 18.40 -18.96 -10.95
C ILE A 263 19.16 -19.17 -9.64
N GLN A 264 20.16 -20.05 -9.64
CA GLN A 264 21.03 -20.18 -8.48
C GLN A 264 22.36 -19.50 -8.77
N GLY A 265 22.96 -18.91 -7.74
CA GLY A 265 24.17 -18.14 -7.93
C GLY A 265 24.92 -17.92 -6.65
N TRP A 266 25.99 -17.16 -6.80
CA TRP A 266 26.80 -16.63 -5.72
C TRP A 266 26.77 -15.11 -5.77
N GLU A 267 26.79 -14.47 -4.60
CA GLU A 267 26.77 -13.01 -4.43
C GLU A 267 27.88 -12.60 -3.46
N SER A 268 28.65 -11.57 -3.82
CA SER A 268 29.80 -11.14 -3.02
C SER A 268 29.45 -10.46 -1.71
N TRP A 269 28.27 -9.82 -1.63
CA TRP A 269 27.92 -8.88 -0.56
C TRP A 269 28.04 -9.47 0.85
N TYR A 270 27.39 -10.61 1.09
CA TYR A 270 27.22 -11.19 2.42
C TYR A 270 28.50 -11.76 3.03
N HIS A 271 29.60 -11.79 2.28
CA HIS A 271 30.92 -12.15 2.78
C HIS A 271 31.91 -10.98 2.74
N TYR A 272 31.97 -10.26 1.61
CA TYR A 272 33.01 -9.27 1.36
C TYR A 272 32.56 -7.81 1.56
N GLY A 273 31.26 -7.52 1.54
CA GLY A 273 30.72 -6.15 1.55
C GLY A 273 31.43 -5.24 0.53
N PHE A 274 31.71 -4.00 0.92
CA PHE A 274 32.48 -3.05 0.08
C PHE A 274 33.97 -3.39 -0.10
N THR A 275 34.49 -4.43 0.56
CA THR A 275 35.90 -4.80 0.44
C THR A 275 36.16 -5.86 -0.63
N VAL A 276 35.13 -6.25 -1.39
CA VAL A 276 35.26 -7.20 -2.50
C VAL A 276 36.32 -6.72 -3.50
N THR A 277 37.26 -7.60 -3.84
CA THR A 277 38.25 -7.35 -4.88
C THR A 277 37.99 -8.19 -6.13
N ALA A 278 38.56 -7.77 -7.27
CA ALA A 278 38.51 -8.56 -8.49
C ALA A 278 39.12 -9.96 -8.31
N THR A 279 40.18 -10.07 -7.50
CA THR A 279 40.80 -11.36 -7.18
C THR A 279 39.84 -12.26 -6.42
N ASP A 280 39.12 -11.73 -5.42
CA ASP A 280 38.12 -12.50 -4.67
C ASP A 280 37.04 -13.08 -5.61
N VAL A 281 36.54 -12.27 -6.53
CA VAL A 281 35.52 -12.71 -7.50
C VAL A 281 36.06 -13.81 -8.42
N VAL A 282 37.28 -13.65 -8.94
CA VAL A 282 37.91 -14.65 -9.83
C VAL A 282 38.16 -15.96 -9.10
N ASP A 283 38.70 -15.91 -7.89
CA ASP A 283 39.01 -17.10 -7.11
C ASP A 283 37.74 -17.85 -6.70
N ASN A 284 36.69 -17.13 -6.26
CA ASN A 284 35.39 -17.74 -5.96
C ASN A 284 34.73 -18.31 -7.21
N SER A 285 34.81 -17.63 -8.36
CA SER A 285 34.28 -18.14 -9.62
C SER A 285 34.99 -19.42 -10.08
N ALA A 286 36.32 -19.46 -9.93
CA ALA A 286 37.13 -20.63 -10.26
C ALA A 286 36.78 -21.81 -9.32
N GLU A 287 36.61 -21.55 -8.02
CA GLU A 287 36.24 -22.56 -7.04
C GLU A 287 34.80 -23.07 -7.26
N LEU A 288 33.86 -22.18 -7.60
CA LEU A 288 32.50 -22.56 -7.97
C LEU A 288 32.52 -23.46 -9.21
N LEU A 289 33.27 -23.07 -10.24
CA LEU A 289 33.45 -23.91 -11.42
C LEU A 289 34.10 -25.25 -11.07
N ALA A 290 35.12 -25.28 -10.21
CA ALA A 290 35.82 -26.51 -9.83
C ALA A 290 34.94 -27.47 -9.02
N ARG A 291 34.24 -26.96 -7.99
CA ARG A 291 33.38 -27.74 -7.08
C ARG A 291 32.07 -28.16 -7.73
N TYR A 292 31.50 -27.30 -8.56
CA TYR A 292 30.17 -27.48 -9.13
C TYR A 292 30.20 -27.77 -10.63
N ARG A 293 31.36 -28.07 -11.22
CA ARG A 293 31.54 -28.48 -12.63
C ARG A 293 30.57 -29.56 -13.13
N LYS A 294 30.05 -30.39 -12.22
CA LYS A 294 29.06 -31.44 -12.51
C LYS A 294 27.62 -31.06 -12.15
N ARG A 295 27.41 -30.04 -11.32
CA ARG A 295 26.06 -29.52 -11.05
C ARG A 295 25.75 -28.40 -12.03
N LYS A 296 24.70 -28.59 -12.83
CA LYS A 296 24.23 -27.59 -13.80
C LYS A 296 23.35 -26.52 -13.14
N ASP A 297 23.53 -26.26 -11.85
CA ASP A 297 22.60 -25.49 -11.04
C ASP A 297 23.09 -24.07 -10.70
N ILE A 298 24.40 -23.79 -10.73
CA ILE A 298 24.93 -22.41 -10.62
C ILE A 298 24.89 -21.70 -11.98
N ASP A 299 24.09 -20.65 -12.07
CA ASP A 299 23.82 -19.86 -13.27
C ASP A 299 24.55 -18.51 -13.30
N VAL A 300 24.79 -17.92 -12.12
CA VAL A 300 25.26 -16.53 -12.01
C VAL A 300 26.28 -16.34 -10.90
N VAL A 301 27.25 -15.48 -11.18
CA VAL A 301 28.14 -14.85 -10.19
C VAL A 301 27.77 -13.37 -10.19
N GLN A 302 27.13 -12.90 -9.11
CA GLN A 302 26.77 -11.51 -8.90
C GLN A 302 27.88 -10.81 -8.11
N ILE A 303 28.42 -9.75 -8.70
CA ILE A 303 29.26 -8.79 -7.98
C ILE A 303 28.31 -7.71 -7.48
N ASP A 304 28.21 -7.58 -6.16
CA ASP A 304 27.46 -6.53 -5.46
C ASP A 304 28.31 -5.27 -5.22
#